data_AF-A0A0Q9PWW0-F1
#
_entry.id   AF-A0A0Q9PWW0-F1
#
_cell.length_a   1.000
_cell.length_b   1.000
_cell.length_c   1.000
_cell.angle_alpha   90.00
_cell.angle_beta   90.00
_cell.angle_gamma   90.00
#
_symmetry.space_group_name_H-M   'P 1'
#
loop_
_entity.id
_entity.type
_entity.pdbx_description
1 polymer ?
#
loop_
_entity_poly.entity_id
_entity_poly.type
_entity_poly.pdbx_seq_one_letter_code
_entity_poly.pdbx_strand_id
1 'polypeptide(L)'
;MNRKKQIIIIVLMLNLLTACGMDKVEVSQTTEVKDQKVDVVNDGGVTSKRAVNVCSAKVGNIDELSNDGLVDHVLCLIQNNLYSQAKEVIISKNKQDDKSFSLLLDTASALNNKVAISDEYSKLMDRIVQAQEETDNKEVKHKYYDLLIKVNDVREVLTAKELQKYNEKYYNPKIGMTKEQVEKSEWGKPEKVNKTTTKYGVSEQWVYYGGKYIYFEDGKVTSIRE
;
A
#
# COMPACT_ATOMS: atom_id res chain seq x y z
N MET A 1 42.86 -15.77 0.77
CA MET A 1 42.38 -17.09 0.30
C MET A 1 41.01 -17.35 0.92
N ASN A 2 39.99 -17.41 0.05
CA ASN A 2 38.59 -17.79 0.30
C ASN A 2 38.41 -18.94 1.30
N ARG A 3 37.35 -18.91 2.14
CA ARG A 3 36.30 -19.97 2.23
C ARG A 3 35.05 -19.48 2.97
N LYS A 4 33.99 -19.25 2.18
CA LYS A 4 32.56 -19.60 2.40
C LYS A 4 32.16 -20.10 3.79
N LYS A 5 31.20 -19.44 4.43
CA LYS A 5 30.07 -20.11 5.12
C LYS A 5 28.79 -19.29 4.96
N GLN A 6 27.82 -19.90 4.28
CA GLN A 6 26.44 -19.44 4.19
C GLN A 6 25.80 -19.47 5.58
N ILE A 7 25.08 -18.42 5.94
CA ILE A 7 24.24 -18.40 7.13
C ILE A 7 22.85 -18.88 6.70
N ILE A 8 22.51 -20.09 7.15
CA ILE A 8 21.21 -20.73 6.96
C ILE A 8 20.22 -20.05 7.91
N ILE A 9 19.19 -19.42 7.35
CA ILE A 9 18.04 -18.90 8.09
C ILE A 9 17.17 -20.11 8.49
N ILE A 10 17.17 -20.47 9.78
CA ILE A 10 16.27 -21.48 10.33
C ILE A 10 14.96 -20.78 10.72
N VAL A 11 13.94 -20.95 9.87
CA VAL A 11 12.54 -20.64 10.19
C VAL A 11 12.00 -21.80 11.03
N LEU A 12 11.72 -21.54 12.31
CA LEU A 12 11.04 -22.47 13.21
C LEU A 12 9.54 -22.47 12.89
N MET A 13 9.15 -23.35 11.96
CA MET A 13 7.76 -23.78 11.75
C MET A 13 7.35 -24.73 12.89
N LEU A 14 6.51 -24.25 13.79
CA LEU A 14 5.77 -25.09 14.73
C LEU A 14 4.62 -25.78 13.98
N ASN A 15 4.88 -26.99 13.49
CA ASN A 15 3.84 -27.95 13.12
C ASN A 15 3.42 -28.74 14.37
N LEU A 16 2.21 -28.51 14.85
CA LEU A 16 1.49 -29.49 15.67
C LEU A 16 0.25 -29.91 14.88
N LEU A 17 0.40 -31.02 14.15
CA LEU A 17 -0.71 -31.83 13.67
C LEU A 17 -1.27 -32.61 14.88
N THR A 18 -2.56 -32.46 15.16
CA THR A 18 -3.39 -33.61 15.50
C THR A 18 -4.73 -33.47 14.79
N ALA A 19 -5.02 -34.49 13.99
CA ALA A 19 -6.22 -34.65 13.21
C ALA A 19 -7.40 -35.05 14.12
N CYS A 20 -8.57 -34.51 13.82
CA CYS A 20 -9.83 -35.23 13.95
C CYS A 20 -10.76 -34.66 12.88
N GLY A 21 -11.15 -35.51 11.93
CA GLY A 21 -12.10 -35.13 10.88
C GLY A 21 -13.52 -35.02 11.42
N MET A 22 -14.37 -34.32 10.67
CA MET A 22 -15.77 -34.65 10.43
C MET A 22 -16.32 -33.79 9.29
N ASP A 23 -16.92 -34.51 8.35
CA ASP A 23 -18.07 -34.21 7.49
C ASP A 23 -18.03 -33.13 6.40
N LYS A 24 -18.44 -33.62 5.22
CA LYS A 24 -18.84 -32.86 4.04
C LYS A 24 -20.01 -31.92 4.41
N VAL A 25 -19.85 -30.64 4.14
CA VAL A 25 -20.97 -29.69 4.11
C VAL A 25 -21.07 -29.11 2.70
N GLU A 26 -22.29 -29.21 2.17
CA GLU A 26 -22.72 -28.80 0.85
C GLU A 26 -22.49 -27.31 0.57
N VAL A 27 -22.16 -27.04 -0.69
CA VAL A 27 -22.23 -25.71 -1.30
C VAL A 27 -23.70 -25.28 -1.37
N SER A 28 -24.06 -24.21 -0.66
CA SER A 28 -25.23 -23.43 -1.04
C SER A 28 -25.12 -21.97 -0.60
N GLN A 29 -25.43 -21.11 -1.58
CA GLN A 29 -25.98 -19.76 -1.47
C GLN A 29 -25.06 -18.63 -0.96
N THR A 30 -24.51 -17.94 -1.97
CA THR A 30 -24.46 -16.48 -2.11
C THR A 30 -25.10 -15.70 -0.96
N THR A 31 -24.26 -15.10 -0.13
CA THR A 31 -24.64 -13.93 0.66
C THR A 31 -23.89 -12.74 0.09
N GLU A 32 -24.64 -11.77 -0.42
CA GLU A 32 -24.16 -10.48 -0.90
C GLU A 32 -23.25 -9.84 0.16
N VAL A 33 -21.98 -9.62 -0.20
CA VAL A 33 -21.14 -8.68 0.52
C VAL A 33 -21.69 -7.30 0.19
N LYS A 34 -22.58 -6.79 1.05
CA LYS A 34 -22.96 -5.38 1.03
C LYS A 34 -21.69 -4.55 1.10
N ASP A 35 -21.56 -3.61 0.18
CA ASP A 35 -20.58 -2.54 0.18
C ASP A 35 -20.53 -1.88 1.55
N GLN A 36 -19.65 -2.38 2.42
CA GLN A 36 -19.16 -1.60 3.54
C GLN A 36 -18.15 -0.65 2.94
N LYS A 37 -18.69 0.48 2.46
CA LYS A 37 -17.95 1.69 2.17
C LYS A 37 -17.08 1.97 3.39
N VAL A 38 -15.82 1.58 3.33
CA VAL A 38 -14.80 2.07 4.24
C VAL A 38 -14.66 3.54 3.85
N ASP A 39 -15.49 4.37 4.50
CA ASP A 39 -15.30 5.80 4.48
C ASP A 39 -13.87 6.01 4.98
N VAL A 40 -12.98 6.37 4.05
CA VAL A 40 -11.73 7.05 4.37
C VAL A 40 -12.17 8.34 5.05
N VAL A 41 -12.26 8.29 6.38
CA VAL A 41 -12.67 9.41 7.20
C VAL A 41 -11.64 10.52 6.99
N ASN A 42 -12.00 11.49 6.15
CA ASN A 42 -11.46 12.83 6.17
C ASN A 42 -11.94 13.50 7.47
N ASP A 43 -11.25 13.23 8.58
CA ASP A 43 -11.30 14.02 9.82
C ASP A 43 -9.91 14.56 10.13
N GLY A 44 -9.40 15.38 9.22
CA GLY A 44 -8.07 15.99 9.31
C GLY A 44 -7.90 17.00 10.46
N GLY A 45 -8.92 17.22 11.30
CA GLY A 45 -8.89 18.21 12.37
C GLY A 45 -8.80 17.62 13.77
N VAL A 46 -9.67 16.66 14.12
CA VAL A 46 -9.84 16.23 15.52
C VAL A 46 -8.84 15.14 15.90
N THR A 47 -8.57 14.20 14.99
CA THR A 47 -7.59 13.13 15.17
C THR A 47 -6.16 13.64 15.29
N SER A 48 -5.79 14.62 14.45
CA SER A 48 -4.47 15.26 14.45
C SER A 48 -4.20 16.01 15.77
N LYS A 49 -5.12 16.85 16.24
CA LYS A 49 -4.95 17.62 17.48
C LYS A 49 -4.80 16.72 18.71
N ARG A 50 -5.55 15.61 18.75
CA ARG A 50 -5.41 14.60 19.81
C ARG A 50 -4.05 13.89 19.76
N ALA A 51 -3.58 13.51 18.58
CA ALA A 51 -2.27 12.89 18.39
C ALA A 51 -1.12 13.83 18.75
N VAL A 52 -1.20 15.10 18.38
CA VAL A 52 -0.25 16.15 18.78
C VAL A 52 -0.19 16.22 20.30
N ASN A 53 -1.35 16.29 20.96
CA ASN A 53 -1.41 16.32 22.42
C ASN A 53 -0.81 15.05 23.05
N VAL A 54 -0.90 13.88 22.42
CA VAL A 54 -0.26 12.63 22.90
C VAL A 54 1.27 12.73 22.84
N CYS A 55 1.82 13.27 21.76
CA CYS A 55 3.28 13.41 21.62
C CYS A 55 3.85 14.59 22.42
N SER A 56 3.07 15.66 22.61
CA SER A 56 3.43 16.80 23.45
C SER A 56 3.22 16.54 24.94
N ALA A 57 2.24 15.73 25.35
CA ALA A 57 2.04 15.42 26.79
C ALA A 57 3.23 14.66 27.40
N LYS A 58 4.09 14.05 26.58
CA LYS A 58 5.32 13.37 27.01
C LYS A 58 6.53 14.31 27.14
N VAL A 59 6.42 15.55 26.69
CA VAL A 59 7.54 16.48 26.54
C VAL A 59 7.11 17.85 27.07
N GLY A 60 7.79 18.35 28.11
CA GLY A 60 7.51 19.70 28.63
C GLY A 60 7.83 20.79 27.60
N ASN A 61 9.03 21.35 27.66
CA ASN A 61 9.52 22.29 26.67
C ASN A 61 10.40 21.57 25.64
N ILE A 62 10.02 21.62 24.36
CA ILE A 62 10.81 21.02 23.27
C ILE A 62 12.21 21.68 23.16
N ASP A 63 12.34 22.93 23.58
CA ASP A 63 13.61 23.66 23.61
C ASP A 63 14.61 23.15 24.66
N GLU A 64 14.13 22.43 25.67
CA GLU A 64 14.94 21.91 26.78
C GLU A 64 15.23 20.41 26.65
N LEU A 65 14.76 19.78 25.58
CA LEU A 65 14.97 18.35 25.37
C LEU A 65 16.44 18.01 25.11
N SER A 66 16.89 16.92 25.73
CA SER A 66 18.11 16.23 25.30
C SER A 66 17.94 15.70 23.87
N ASN A 67 19.05 15.35 23.20
CA ASN A 67 18.98 14.72 21.87
C ASN A 67 18.12 13.45 21.89
N ASP A 68 18.25 12.61 22.92
CA ASP A 68 17.44 11.38 23.04
C ASP A 68 15.95 11.70 23.23
N GLY A 69 15.63 12.70 24.05
CA GLY A 69 14.25 13.15 24.23
C GLY A 69 13.65 13.75 22.94
N LEU A 70 14.48 14.40 22.13
CA LEU A 70 14.10 14.94 20.83
C LEU A 70 13.90 13.82 19.79
N VAL A 71 14.76 12.80 19.77
CA VAL A 71 14.59 11.58 18.96
C VAL A 71 13.26 10.91 19.31
N ASP A 72 12.97 10.74 20.60
CA ASP A 72 11.74 10.13 21.09
C ASP A 72 10.49 10.92 20.67
N HIS A 73 10.55 12.25 20.75
CA HIS A 73 9.46 13.10 20.32
C HIS A 73 9.20 12.96 18.81
N VAL A 74 10.26 13.01 17.99
CA VAL A 74 10.16 12.86 16.53
C VAL A 74 9.61 11.47 16.16
N LEU A 75 10.09 10.40 16.82
CA LEU A 75 9.56 9.06 16.64
C LEU A 75 8.06 8.97 16.98
N CYS A 76 7.61 9.61 18.08
CA CYS A 76 6.20 9.68 18.42
C CYS A 76 5.36 10.34 17.31
N LEU A 77 5.83 11.48 16.79
CA LEU A 77 5.15 12.20 15.70
C LEU A 77 5.02 11.31 14.46
N ILE A 78 6.11 10.63 14.08
CA ILE A 78 6.11 9.70 12.94
C ILE A 78 5.14 8.55 13.21
N GLN A 79 5.17 7.90 14.37
CA GLN A 79 4.27 6.82 14.76
C GLN A 79 2.78 7.23 14.71
N ASN A 80 2.48 8.51 14.93
CA ASN A 80 1.13 9.06 14.87
C ASN A 80 0.75 9.72 13.52
N ASN A 81 1.52 9.48 12.45
CA ASN A 81 1.29 10.02 11.10
C ASN A 81 1.46 11.55 10.99
N LEU A 82 2.12 12.18 11.96
CA LEU A 82 2.38 13.63 11.99
C LEU A 82 3.70 13.96 11.28
N TYR A 83 3.86 13.49 10.05
CA TYR A 83 5.13 13.55 9.32
C TYR A 83 5.61 14.97 9.05
N SER A 84 4.71 15.90 8.70
CA SER A 84 5.08 17.31 8.50
C SER A 84 5.65 17.94 9.77
N GLN A 85 5.03 17.66 10.91
CA GLN A 85 5.47 18.19 12.20
C GLN A 85 6.80 17.55 12.64
N ALA A 86 7.00 16.25 12.37
CA ALA A 86 8.27 15.59 12.62
C ALA A 86 9.41 16.27 11.84
N LYS A 87 9.18 16.59 10.54
CA LYS A 87 10.15 17.32 9.71
C LYS A 87 10.41 18.74 10.25
N GLU A 88 9.36 19.47 10.63
CA GLU A 88 9.46 20.82 11.20
C GLU A 88 10.30 20.85 12.48
N VAL A 89 10.11 19.88 13.38
CA VAL A 89 10.90 19.76 14.61
C VAL A 89 12.38 19.54 14.29
N ILE A 90 12.70 18.60 13.40
CA ILE A 90 14.10 18.31 13.01
C ILE A 90 14.77 19.56 12.40
N ILE A 91 14.04 20.25 11.51
CA ILE A 91 14.57 21.41 10.79
C ILE A 91 14.77 22.61 11.72
N SER A 92 13.77 22.90 12.56
CA SER A 92 13.84 24.02 13.52
C SER A 92 14.96 23.86 14.55
N LYS A 93 15.35 22.62 14.86
CA LYS A 93 16.47 22.29 15.75
C LYS A 93 17.83 22.22 15.06
N ASN A 94 17.88 22.47 13.75
CA ASN A 94 19.09 22.38 12.94
C ASN A 94 19.81 21.02 13.11
N LYS A 95 19.03 19.93 13.10
CA LYS A 95 19.52 18.55 13.30
C LYS A 95 19.58 17.73 12.02
N GLN A 96 19.40 18.35 10.85
CA GLN A 96 19.31 17.64 9.58
C GLN A 96 20.58 16.84 9.24
N ASP A 97 21.75 17.28 9.73
CA ASP A 97 23.03 16.63 9.48
C ASP A 97 23.39 15.57 10.53
N ASP A 98 22.61 15.45 11.61
CA ASP A 98 22.82 14.40 12.60
C ASP A 98 22.35 13.05 12.05
N LYS A 99 23.10 11.98 12.32
CA LYS A 99 22.84 10.65 11.76
C LYS A 99 21.43 10.13 12.12
N SER A 100 20.99 10.31 13.36
CA SER A 100 19.69 9.81 13.81
C SER A 100 18.56 10.65 13.23
N PHE A 101 18.72 11.98 13.27
CA PHE A 101 17.68 12.88 12.78
C PHE A 101 17.58 12.93 11.26
N SER A 102 18.67 12.79 10.52
CA SER A 102 18.64 12.61 9.06
C SER A 102 17.86 11.36 8.66
N LEU A 103 18.04 10.24 9.36
CA LEU A 103 17.24 9.03 9.16
C LEU A 103 15.75 9.26 9.41
N LEU A 104 15.41 9.91 10.52
CA LEU A 104 14.01 10.21 10.86
C LEU A 104 13.40 11.21 9.87
N LEU A 105 14.18 12.17 9.39
CA LEU A 105 13.79 13.15 8.37
C LEU A 105 13.46 12.47 7.04
N ASP A 106 14.33 11.58 6.59
CA ASP A 106 14.12 10.83 5.35
C ASP A 106 12.93 9.89 5.49
N THR A 107 12.77 9.25 6.65
CA THR A 107 11.62 8.38 6.91
C THR A 107 10.31 9.17 6.90
N ALA A 108 10.24 10.29 7.61
CA ALA A 108 9.07 11.16 7.61
C ALA A 108 8.76 11.70 6.21
N SER A 109 9.78 12.03 5.42
CA SER A 109 9.62 12.49 4.05
C SER A 109 9.09 11.39 3.13
N ALA A 110 9.63 10.17 3.20
CA ALA A 110 9.17 9.02 2.43
C ALA A 110 7.71 8.66 2.75
N LEU A 111 7.35 8.64 4.04
CA LEU A 111 5.99 8.36 4.49
C LEU A 111 5.00 9.45 4.06
N ASN A 112 5.42 10.72 4.15
CA ASN A 112 4.60 11.85 3.69
C ASN A 112 4.36 11.83 2.18
N ASN A 113 5.39 11.46 1.41
CA ASN A 113 5.34 11.39 -0.05
C ASN A 113 4.75 10.08 -0.56
N LYS A 114 4.42 9.13 0.34
CA LYS A 114 3.87 7.81 0.01
C LYS A 114 4.75 7.11 -1.04
N VAL A 115 6.06 7.06 -0.79
CA VAL A 115 7.00 6.38 -1.68
C VAL A 115 6.75 4.88 -1.60
N ALA A 116 6.08 4.34 -2.61
CA ALA A 116 5.63 2.96 -2.65
C ALA A 116 6.73 2.01 -3.16
N ILE A 117 7.45 2.44 -4.20
CA ILE A 117 8.32 1.56 -4.99
C ILE A 117 9.44 2.40 -5.62
N SER A 118 10.59 2.46 -4.97
CA SER A 118 11.83 2.96 -5.59
C SER A 118 13.04 2.37 -4.86
N ASP A 119 14.22 2.45 -5.48
CA ASP A 119 15.51 2.13 -4.83
C ASP A 119 15.70 2.90 -3.51
N GLU A 120 15.00 4.03 -3.35
CA GLU A 120 14.98 4.86 -2.15
C GLU A 120 14.34 4.15 -0.95
N TYR A 121 13.30 3.33 -1.17
CA TYR A 121 12.68 2.51 -0.11
C TYR A 121 13.68 1.48 0.45
N SER A 122 14.38 0.75 -0.43
CA SER A 122 15.36 -0.25 0.01
C SER A 122 16.48 0.40 0.81
N LYS A 123 17.03 1.51 0.32
CA LYS A 123 18.07 2.28 1.01
C LYS A 123 17.60 2.81 2.36
N LEU A 124 16.35 3.24 2.46
CA LEU A 124 15.76 3.70 3.71
C LEU A 124 15.65 2.54 4.71
N MET A 125 15.14 1.39 4.29
CA MET A 125 15.02 0.21 5.15
C MET A 125 16.38 -0.26 5.67
N ASP A 126 17.41 -0.29 4.81
CA ASP A 126 18.76 -0.66 5.21
C ASP A 126 19.31 0.28 6.30
N ARG A 127 19.05 1.59 6.19
CA ARG A 127 19.46 2.57 7.20
C ARG A 127 18.71 2.41 8.51
N ILE A 128 17.42 2.07 8.49
CA ILE A 128 16.64 1.83 9.71
C ILE A 128 17.16 0.57 10.41
N VAL A 129 17.42 -0.51 9.67
CA VAL A 129 18.01 -1.75 10.21
C VAL A 129 19.39 -1.48 10.81
N GLN A 130 20.24 -0.72 10.12
CA GLN A 130 21.55 -0.34 10.64
C GLN A 130 21.43 0.46 11.96
N ALA A 131 20.55 1.46 12.02
CA ALA A 131 20.36 2.25 13.23
C ALA A 131 19.83 1.41 14.42
N GLN A 132 18.98 0.42 14.13
CA GLN A 132 18.50 -0.55 15.10
C GLN A 132 19.62 -1.46 15.64
N GLU A 133 20.58 -1.85 14.79
CA GLU A 133 21.71 -2.70 15.19
C GLU A 133 22.79 -1.95 15.97
N GLU A 134 22.97 -0.66 15.69
CA GLU A 134 23.97 0.20 16.34
C GLU A 134 23.55 0.65 17.76
N THR A 135 22.26 0.59 18.10
CA THR A 135 21.79 1.00 19.43
C THR A 135 21.71 -0.15 20.42
N ASP A 136 22.41 -0.02 21.55
CA ASP A 136 22.30 -0.93 22.69
C ASP A 136 21.07 -0.61 23.59
N ASN A 137 20.41 0.53 23.35
CA ASN A 137 19.22 0.92 24.10
C ASN A 137 18.01 0.12 23.60
N LYS A 138 17.52 -0.80 24.46
CA LYS A 138 16.37 -1.68 24.15
C LYS A 138 15.09 -0.93 23.79
N GLU A 139 14.84 0.23 24.41
CA GLU A 139 13.65 1.03 24.14
C GLU A 139 13.72 1.69 22.76
N VAL A 140 14.86 2.31 22.44
CA VAL A 140 15.10 2.91 21.12
C VAL A 140 15.07 1.84 20.03
N LYS A 141 15.65 0.67 20.30
CA LYS A 141 15.61 -0.48 19.40
C LYS A 141 14.17 -0.90 19.07
N HIS A 142 13.29 -0.94 20.07
CA HIS A 142 11.86 -1.24 19.86
C HIS A 142 11.18 -0.21 18.96
N LYS A 143 11.47 1.09 19.17
CA LYS A 143 10.93 2.17 18.32
C LYS A 143 11.38 2.06 16.86
N TYR A 144 12.60 1.60 16.60
CA TYR A 144 13.06 1.31 15.24
C TYR A 144 12.34 0.09 14.61
N TYR A 145 12.06 -0.95 15.39
CA TYR A 145 11.21 -2.06 14.91
C TYR A 145 9.80 -1.58 14.52
N ASP A 146 9.18 -0.73 15.35
CA ASP A 146 7.87 -0.14 15.03
C ASP A 146 7.93 0.71 13.75
N LEU A 147 9.05 1.41 13.55
CA LEU A 147 9.28 2.22 12.35
C LEU A 147 9.39 1.35 11.10
N LEU A 148 10.10 0.21 11.16
CA LEU A 148 10.19 -0.76 10.06
C LEU A 148 8.81 -1.31 9.67
N ILE A 149 8.01 -1.71 10.67
CA ILE A 149 6.65 -2.22 10.44
C ILE A 149 5.82 -1.14 9.75
N LYS A 150 5.83 0.07 10.28
CA LYS A 150 5.06 1.19 9.74
C LYS A 150 5.43 1.52 8.28
N VAL A 151 6.72 1.54 7.97
CA VAL A 151 7.21 1.79 6.61
C VAL A 151 6.78 0.66 5.67
N ASN A 152 6.83 -0.60 6.11
CA ASN A 152 6.39 -1.74 5.33
C ASN A 152 4.86 -1.76 5.10
N ASP A 153 4.05 -1.46 6.12
CA ASP A 153 2.59 -1.38 6.01
C ASP A 153 2.17 -0.34 4.97
N VAL A 154 2.81 0.83 4.98
CA VAL A 154 2.56 1.88 3.99
C VAL A 154 2.93 1.40 2.59
N ARG A 155 4.06 0.72 2.42
CA ARG A 155 4.46 0.13 1.13
C ARG A 155 3.47 -0.92 0.65
N GLU A 156 3.00 -1.82 1.50
CA GLU A 156 2.04 -2.86 1.12
C GLU A 156 0.72 -2.25 0.66
N VAL A 157 0.20 -1.27 1.40
CA VAL A 157 -1.02 -0.53 1.02
C VAL A 157 -0.85 0.18 -0.33
N LEU A 158 0.31 0.79 -0.58
CA LEU A 158 0.54 1.49 -1.84
C LEU A 158 0.74 0.53 -3.01
N THR A 159 1.46 -0.57 -2.80
CA THR A 159 1.63 -1.64 -3.78
C THR A 159 0.27 -2.23 -4.17
N ALA A 160 -0.60 -2.49 -3.19
CA ALA A 160 -1.95 -2.96 -3.42
C ALA A 160 -2.79 -1.94 -4.21
N LYS A 161 -2.67 -0.64 -3.92
CA LYS A 161 -3.36 0.43 -4.68
C LYS A 161 -2.85 0.54 -6.11
N GLU A 162 -1.56 0.41 -6.34
CA GLU A 162 -0.97 0.42 -7.68
C GLU A 162 -1.39 -0.81 -8.48
N LEU A 163 -1.40 -1.99 -7.87
CA LEU A 163 -1.90 -3.22 -8.48
C LEU A 163 -3.40 -3.13 -8.76
N GLN A 164 -4.18 -2.55 -7.85
CA GLN A 164 -5.60 -2.28 -8.08
C GLN A 164 -5.78 -1.37 -9.29
N LYS A 165 -5.08 -0.23 -9.33
CA LYS A 165 -5.12 0.72 -10.46
C LYS A 165 -4.67 0.05 -11.76
N TYR A 166 -3.67 -0.83 -11.70
CA TYR A 166 -3.23 -1.63 -12.83
C TYR A 166 -4.35 -2.56 -13.29
N ASN A 167 -4.95 -3.34 -12.39
CA ASN A 167 -6.04 -4.27 -12.71
C ASN A 167 -7.31 -3.53 -13.22
N GLU A 168 -7.58 -2.32 -12.72
CA GLU A 168 -8.66 -1.45 -13.22
C GLU A 168 -8.37 -0.88 -14.61
N LYS A 169 -7.09 -0.76 -14.98
CA LYS A 169 -6.65 -0.21 -16.28
C LYS A 169 -6.33 -1.30 -17.32
N TYR A 170 -5.98 -2.50 -16.88
CA TYR A 170 -5.47 -3.60 -17.70
C TYR A 170 -6.24 -4.88 -17.38
N TYR A 171 -7.47 -4.96 -17.87
CA TYR A 171 -8.25 -6.18 -17.88
C TYR A 171 -8.59 -6.56 -19.32
N ASN A 172 -8.65 -7.86 -19.62
CA ASN A 172 -9.21 -8.32 -20.89
C ASN A 172 -10.74 -8.10 -20.91
N PRO A 173 -11.34 -7.80 -22.08
CA PRO A 173 -12.79 -7.76 -22.24
C PRO A 173 -13.44 -9.04 -21.70
N LYS A 174 -14.64 -8.90 -21.14
CA LYS A 174 -15.45 -10.02 -20.64
C LYS A 174 -16.89 -9.88 -21.09
N ILE A 175 -17.57 -11.01 -21.18
CA ILE A 175 -19.02 -11.08 -21.40
C ILE A 175 -19.74 -10.25 -20.31
N GLY A 176 -20.74 -9.47 -20.72
CA GLY A 176 -21.51 -8.57 -19.86
C GLY A 176 -20.94 -7.15 -19.69
N MET A 177 -19.74 -6.87 -20.21
CA MET A 177 -19.18 -5.51 -20.18
C MET A 177 -19.96 -4.54 -21.07
N THR A 178 -20.00 -3.26 -20.70
CA THR A 178 -20.46 -2.19 -21.60
C THR A 178 -19.37 -1.81 -22.59
N LYS A 179 -19.74 -1.04 -23.61
CA LYS A 179 -18.79 -0.48 -24.59
C LYS A 179 -17.70 0.35 -23.91
N GLU A 180 -18.05 1.19 -22.95
CA GLU A 180 -17.09 2.03 -22.23
C GLU A 180 -16.11 1.20 -21.37
N GLN A 181 -16.57 0.07 -20.83
CA GLN A 181 -15.70 -0.87 -20.12
C GLN A 181 -14.74 -1.55 -21.09
N VAL A 182 -15.22 -2.01 -22.25
CA VAL A 182 -14.36 -2.60 -23.29
C VAL A 182 -13.33 -1.60 -23.81
N GLU A 183 -13.70 -0.33 -24.04
CA GLU A 183 -12.73 0.71 -24.45
C GLU A 183 -11.65 1.01 -23.40
N LYS A 184 -11.96 0.77 -22.11
CA LYS A 184 -11.00 0.92 -21.01
C LYS A 184 -10.20 -0.36 -20.73
N SER A 185 -10.53 -1.46 -21.40
CA SER A 185 -9.83 -2.74 -21.30
C SER A 185 -8.51 -2.73 -22.11
N GLU A 186 -7.76 -3.83 -22.03
CA GLU A 186 -6.53 -4.02 -22.83
C GLU A 186 -6.77 -3.99 -24.34
N TRP A 187 -7.98 -4.30 -24.81
CA TRP A 187 -8.28 -4.29 -26.24
C TRP A 187 -8.51 -2.86 -26.75
N GLY A 188 -8.93 -1.94 -25.88
CA GLY A 188 -9.11 -0.53 -26.22
C GLY A 188 -10.20 -0.30 -27.27
N LYS A 189 -9.99 0.72 -28.11
CA LYS A 189 -10.92 1.07 -29.20
C LYS A 189 -10.77 0.10 -30.39
N PRO A 190 -11.88 -0.32 -31.01
CA PRO A 190 -11.84 -1.19 -32.17
C PRO A 190 -11.31 -0.47 -33.41
N GLU A 191 -10.75 -1.23 -34.36
CA GLU A 191 -10.39 -0.72 -35.68
C GLU A 191 -11.64 -0.44 -36.53
N LYS A 192 -12.69 -1.25 -36.33
CA LYS A 192 -13.95 -1.12 -37.06
C LYS A 192 -15.14 -1.53 -36.19
N VAL A 193 -16.24 -0.80 -36.32
CA VAL A 193 -17.54 -1.13 -35.73
C VAL A 193 -18.56 -1.36 -36.83
N ASN A 194 -19.13 -2.56 -36.87
CA ASN A 194 -20.31 -2.87 -37.68
C ASN A 194 -21.54 -2.83 -36.78
N LYS A 195 -22.54 -2.03 -37.12
CA LYS A 195 -23.76 -1.83 -36.32
C LYS A 195 -25.01 -2.17 -37.11
N THR A 196 -25.94 -2.89 -36.50
CA THR A 196 -27.27 -3.15 -37.06
C THR A 196 -28.33 -2.81 -36.03
N THR A 197 -29.28 -1.96 -36.43
CA THR A 197 -30.45 -1.61 -35.61
C THR A 197 -31.68 -2.22 -36.26
N THR A 198 -32.47 -2.96 -35.50
CA THR A 198 -33.73 -3.54 -35.95
C THR A 198 -34.85 -3.14 -35.00
N LYS A 199 -36.10 -3.51 -35.33
CA LYS A 199 -37.22 -3.36 -34.38
C LYS A 199 -37.07 -4.21 -33.11
N TYR A 200 -36.14 -5.16 -33.07
CA TYR A 200 -35.95 -6.08 -31.96
C TYR A 200 -34.76 -5.71 -31.05
N GLY A 201 -33.96 -4.71 -31.43
CA GLY A 201 -32.79 -4.28 -30.65
C GLY A 201 -31.62 -3.82 -31.51
N VAL A 202 -30.48 -3.58 -30.87
CA VAL A 202 -29.23 -3.16 -31.50
C VAL A 202 -28.17 -4.23 -31.33
N SER A 203 -27.58 -4.67 -32.44
CA SER A 203 -26.39 -5.53 -32.43
C SER A 203 -25.19 -4.81 -33.01
N GLU A 204 -24.02 -5.02 -32.40
CA GLU A 204 -22.75 -4.46 -32.87
C GLU A 204 -21.65 -5.52 -32.87
N GLN A 205 -20.78 -5.48 -33.88
CA GLN A 205 -19.54 -6.24 -33.93
C GLN A 205 -18.38 -5.26 -33.97
N TRP A 206 -17.50 -5.37 -32.99
CA TRP A 206 -16.26 -4.61 -32.87
C TRP A 206 -15.11 -5.49 -33.33
N VAL A 207 -14.33 -4.99 -34.29
CA VAL A 207 -13.22 -5.69 -34.93
C VAL A 207 -11.90 -5.10 -34.46
N TYR A 208 -10.97 -5.97 -34.11
CA TYR A 208 -9.62 -5.65 -33.67
C TYR A 208 -8.59 -6.37 -34.53
N TYR A 209 -7.35 -5.89 -34.51
CA TYR A 209 -6.22 -6.55 -35.16
C TYR A 209 -6.07 -8.01 -34.73
N GLY A 210 -5.52 -8.85 -35.62
CA GLY A 210 -5.20 -10.25 -35.31
C GLY A 210 -6.41 -11.19 -35.33
N GLY A 211 -7.51 -10.79 -35.99
CA GLY A 211 -8.70 -11.64 -36.10
C GLY A 211 -9.52 -11.73 -34.82
N LYS A 212 -9.45 -10.69 -33.98
CA LYS A 212 -10.16 -10.57 -32.71
C LYS A 212 -11.47 -9.82 -32.87
N TYR A 213 -12.52 -10.29 -32.21
CA TYR A 213 -13.87 -9.73 -32.34
C TYR A 213 -14.60 -9.69 -31.00
N ILE A 214 -15.39 -8.63 -30.80
CA ILE A 214 -16.35 -8.52 -29.69
C ILE A 214 -17.74 -8.28 -30.28
N TYR A 215 -18.73 -9.02 -29.78
CA TYR A 215 -20.12 -8.88 -30.17
C TYR A 215 -20.91 -8.28 -29.02
N PHE A 216 -21.76 -7.31 -29.35
CA PHE A 216 -22.64 -6.65 -28.40
C PHE A 216 -24.10 -6.82 -28.80
N GLU A 217 -24.96 -7.01 -27.81
CA GLU A 217 -26.42 -6.86 -27.92
C GLU A 217 -26.87 -5.82 -26.89
N ASP A 218 -27.61 -4.81 -27.35
CA ASP A 218 -28.11 -3.68 -26.56
C ASP A 218 -27.03 -3.04 -25.64
N GLY A 219 -25.81 -2.95 -26.18
CA GLY A 219 -24.67 -2.30 -25.54
C GLY A 219 -23.90 -3.16 -24.53
N LYS A 220 -24.21 -4.45 -24.43
CA LYS A 220 -23.52 -5.41 -23.56
C LYS A 220 -22.81 -6.49 -24.36
N VAL A 221 -21.58 -6.84 -23.97
CA VAL A 221 -20.82 -7.91 -24.62
C VAL A 221 -21.55 -9.24 -24.45
N THR A 222 -21.83 -9.92 -25.55
CA THR A 222 -22.45 -11.26 -25.56
C THR A 222 -21.44 -12.34 -25.95
N SER A 223 -20.43 -12.01 -26.75
CA SER A 223 -19.40 -12.96 -27.18
C SER A 223 -18.07 -12.26 -27.47
N ILE A 224 -16.98 -12.99 -27.25
CA ILE A 224 -15.61 -12.58 -27.57
C ILE A 224 -14.97 -13.71 -28.38
N ARG A 225 -14.22 -13.36 -29.43
CA ARG A 225 -13.47 -14.30 -30.27
C ARG A 225 -12.02 -13.82 -30.40
N GLU A 226 -11.09 -14.73 -30.18
CA GLU A 226 -9.64 -14.53 -30.26
C GLU A 226 -8.94 -15.72 -30.92
#